data_AF-A0A9N9HKT0-F1
#
_entry.id   AF-A0A9N9HKT0-F1
#
_cell.length_a   1.000
_cell.length_b   1.000
_cell.length_c   1.000
_cell.angle_alpha   90.00
_cell.angle_beta   90.00
_cell.angle_gamma   90.00
#
_symmetry.space_group_name_H-M   'P 1'
#
loop_
_entity.id
_entity.type
_entity.pdbx_description
1 polymer ?
#
loop_
_entity_poly.entity_id
_entity_poly.type
_entity_poly.pdbx_seq_one_letter_code
_entity_poly.pdbx_strand_id
1 'polypeptide(L)'
;MTFPNKPRGTQDIYPPRSLIYQKIQQIITEILHKNNYQPIIFPTFEFKELFTSSLGSTTDIIHKEMYTFQDRKEREMALRPEGTASVVRLVCQNKLVREGVELVNAGGVIADCQILKLVSDILGGLGIKNFTFKLNYLGDSETKEKYKNELE
;
A
#
# COMPACT_ATOMS: atom_id res chain seq x y z
N MET A 1 32.27 26.34 0.34
CA MET A 1 31.63 25.05 0.66
C MET A 1 30.49 24.84 -0.33
N THR A 2 30.50 23.73 -1.06
CA THR A 2 29.39 23.32 -1.94
C THR A 2 28.47 22.41 -1.15
N PHE A 3 27.17 22.70 -1.17
CA PHE A 3 26.18 21.82 -0.57
C PHE A 3 25.98 20.57 -1.45
N PRO A 4 25.81 19.38 -0.86
CA PRO A 4 25.54 18.17 -1.62
C PRO A 4 24.17 18.28 -2.32
N ASN A 5 24.07 17.70 -3.51
CA ASN A 5 22.79 17.56 -4.21
C ASN A 5 21.93 16.46 -3.59
N LYS A 6 20.61 16.54 -3.79
CA LYS A 6 19.69 15.47 -3.42
C LYS A 6 20.00 14.15 -4.16
N PRO A 7 19.70 12.98 -3.57
CA PRO A 7 19.86 11.70 -4.25
C PRO A 7 19.01 11.59 -5.53
N ARG A 8 19.55 10.94 -6.56
CA ARG A 8 18.81 10.66 -7.81
C ARG A 8 17.53 9.86 -7.50
N GLY A 9 16.42 10.22 -8.13
CA GLY A 9 15.11 9.61 -7.90
C GLY A 9 14.29 10.25 -6.78
N THR A 10 14.85 11.21 -6.04
CA THR A 10 14.13 11.96 -4.99
C THR A 10 13.71 13.36 -5.42
N GLN A 11 12.69 13.94 -4.77
CA GLN A 11 12.17 15.27 -5.09
C GLN A 11 11.95 16.10 -3.82
N ASP A 12 12.51 17.31 -3.79
CA ASP A 12 12.10 18.35 -2.85
C ASP A 12 10.81 18.99 -3.34
N ILE A 13 9.82 19.12 -2.45
CA ILE A 13 8.50 19.68 -2.76
C ILE A 13 8.28 20.89 -1.84
N TYR A 14 8.20 22.08 -2.43
CA TYR A 14 8.01 23.36 -1.75
C TYR A 14 6.92 24.19 -2.45
N PRO A 15 6.47 25.32 -1.87
CA PRO A 15 5.42 26.13 -2.48
C PRO A 15 5.81 26.64 -3.88
N PRO A 16 4.86 26.70 -4.84
CA PRO A 16 3.43 26.43 -4.66
C PRO A 16 3.05 24.94 -4.79
N ARG A 17 3.98 24.06 -5.20
CA ARG A 17 3.68 22.64 -5.44
C ARG A 17 3.25 21.92 -4.16
N SER A 18 3.87 22.21 -3.03
CA SER A 18 3.47 21.63 -1.73
C SER A 18 2.02 21.93 -1.36
N LEU A 19 1.47 23.09 -1.76
CA LEU A 19 0.07 23.46 -1.52
C LEU A 19 -0.89 22.54 -2.30
N ILE A 20 -0.50 22.11 -3.50
CA ILE A 20 -1.26 21.14 -4.29
C ILE A 20 -1.30 19.79 -3.56
N TYR A 21 -0.16 19.33 -3.02
CA TYR A 21 -0.10 18.08 -2.25
C TYR A 21 -0.99 18.14 -1.00
N GLN A 22 -0.96 19.26 -0.26
CA GLN A 22 -1.84 19.47 0.89
C GLN A 22 -3.32 19.42 0.49
N LYS A 23 -3.70 20.07 -0.62
CA LYS A 23 -5.08 20.04 -1.12
C LYS A 23 -5.52 18.64 -1.53
N ILE A 24 -4.65 17.87 -2.19
CA ILE A 24 -4.92 16.47 -2.55
C ILE A 24 -5.16 15.63 -1.29
N GLN A 25 -4.27 15.75 -0.29
CA GLN A 25 -4.40 15.03 0.98
C GLN A 25 -5.69 15.38 1.71
N GLN A 26 -6.05 16.67 1.74
CA GLN A 26 -7.29 17.14 2.33
C GLN A 26 -8.52 16.49 1.68
N ILE A 27 -8.62 16.55 0.34
CA ILE A 27 -9.76 15.96 -0.40
C ILE A 27 -9.88 14.47 -0.12
N ILE A 28 -8.77 13.73 -0.18
CA ILE A 28 -8.76 12.29 0.09
C ILE A 28 -9.20 12.01 1.53
N THR A 29 -8.66 12.75 2.50
CA THR A 29 -8.97 12.57 3.92
C THR A 29 -10.44 12.85 4.23
N GLU A 30 -11.01 13.92 3.66
CA GLU A 30 -12.44 14.24 3.80
C GLU A 30 -13.34 13.13 3.27
N ILE A 31 -12.99 12.52 2.13
CA ILE A 31 -13.75 11.41 1.54
C ILE A 31 -13.62 10.14 2.39
N LEU A 32 -12.41 9.82 2.86
CA LEU A 32 -12.18 8.68 3.75
C LEU A 32 -12.96 8.81 5.05
N HIS A 33 -12.91 9.98 5.69
CA HIS A 33 -13.64 10.26 6.93
C HIS A 33 -15.16 10.15 6.75
N LYS A 34 -15.71 10.61 5.62
CA LYS A 34 -17.15 10.45 5.30
C LYS A 34 -17.57 8.98 5.18
N ASN A 35 -16.63 8.09 4.87
CA ASN A 35 -16.85 6.64 4.80
C ASN A 35 -16.37 5.91 6.08
N ASN A 36 -16.16 6.64 7.19
CA ASN A 36 -15.70 6.11 8.48
C ASN A 36 -14.31 5.46 8.47
N TYR A 37 -13.49 5.69 7.45
CA TYR A 37 -12.09 5.26 7.46
C TYR A 37 -11.27 6.19 8.35
N GLN A 38 -10.40 5.61 9.16
CA GLN A 38 -9.48 6.34 10.03
C GLN A 38 -8.04 6.21 9.53
N PRO A 39 -7.23 7.28 9.59
CA PRO A 39 -5.84 7.21 9.18
C PRO A 39 -5.04 6.35 10.16
N ILE A 40 -4.18 5.50 9.62
CA ILE A 40 -3.15 4.78 10.38
C ILE A 40 -1.77 5.27 9.96
N ILE A 41 -0.88 5.46 10.92
CA ILE A 41 0.51 5.83 10.69
C ILE A 41 1.38 4.70 11.24
N PHE A 42 2.27 4.19 10.41
CA PHE A 42 3.14 3.06 10.72
C PHE A 42 4.55 3.30 10.17
N PRO A 43 5.57 2.57 10.67
CA PRO A 43 6.96 2.80 10.32
C PRO A 43 7.25 2.84 8.82
N THR A 44 8.25 3.65 8.44
CA THR A 44 8.74 3.71 7.05
C THR A 44 9.64 2.51 6.69
N PHE A 45 10.19 1.83 7.70
CA PHE A 45 11.02 0.65 7.55
C PHE A 45 10.54 -0.47 8.47
N GLU A 46 10.77 -1.71 8.06
CA GLU A 46 10.38 -2.93 8.77
C GLU A 46 11.53 -3.96 8.70
N PHE A 47 11.40 -5.06 9.42
CA PHE A 47 12.29 -6.21 9.19
C PHE A 47 12.10 -6.73 7.77
N LYS A 48 13.21 -7.01 7.08
CA LYS A 48 13.21 -7.52 5.69
C LYS A 48 12.35 -8.78 5.54
N GLU A 49 12.35 -9.65 6.56
CA GLU A 49 11.60 -10.91 6.59
C GLU A 49 10.08 -10.73 6.38
N LEU A 50 9.52 -9.58 6.79
CA LEU A 50 8.11 -9.27 6.62
C LEU A 50 7.72 -9.23 5.14
N PHE A 51 8.59 -8.70 4.29
CA PHE A 51 8.33 -8.55 2.86
C PHE A 51 8.67 -9.83 2.09
N THR A 52 9.74 -10.53 2.47
CA THR A 52 10.12 -11.79 1.81
C THR A 52 9.11 -12.90 2.06
N SER A 53 8.45 -12.91 3.22
CA SER A 53 7.39 -13.87 3.54
C SER A 53 6.04 -13.55 2.86
N SER A 54 5.71 -12.27 2.68
CA SER A 54 4.39 -11.85 2.15
C SER A 54 4.32 -11.77 0.63
N LEU A 55 5.39 -11.31 -0.04
CA LEU A 55 5.39 -11.03 -1.48
C LEU A 55 5.74 -12.25 -2.35
N GLY A 56 6.11 -13.38 -1.73
CA GLY A 56 6.54 -14.61 -2.42
C GLY A 56 7.90 -14.45 -3.11
N SER A 57 8.76 -15.47 -3.01
CA SER A 57 10.17 -15.45 -3.46
C SER A 57 10.41 -15.21 -4.96
N THR A 58 9.38 -14.89 -5.75
CA THR A 58 9.42 -14.80 -7.22
C THR A 58 9.04 -13.42 -7.78
N THR A 59 8.73 -12.43 -6.94
CA THR A 59 8.40 -11.08 -7.45
C THR A 59 9.66 -10.24 -7.70
N ASP A 60 9.73 -9.53 -8.83
CA ASP A 60 10.83 -8.62 -9.17
C ASP A 60 11.06 -7.54 -8.09
N ILE A 61 9.99 -7.16 -7.37
CA ILE A 61 10.04 -6.21 -6.24
C ILE A 61 11.02 -6.68 -5.17
N ILE A 62 10.96 -7.96 -4.79
CA ILE A 62 11.84 -8.53 -3.76
C ILE A 62 13.29 -8.58 -4.25
N HIS A 63 13.49 -8.87 -5.54
CA HIS A 63 14.82 -9.14 -6.09
C HIS A 63 15.59 -7.89 -6.50
N LYS A 64 14.92 -6.80 -6.91
CA LYS A 64 15.59 -5.67 -7.56
C LYS A 64 15.22 -4.29 -7.03
N GLU A 65 14.09 -4.14 -6.33
CA GLU A 65 13.54 -2.81 -6.02
C GLU A 65 13.55 -2.47 -4.52
N MET A 66 13.76 -3.45 -3.64
CA MET A 66 13.74 -3.24 -2.19
C MET A 66 15.04 -2.61 -1.68
N TYR A 67 14.94 -1.46 -1.01
CA TYR A 67 16.07 -0.83 -0.32
C TYR A 67 16.28 -1.47 1.06
N THR A 68 17.26 -2.37 1.15
CA THR A 68 17.65 -3.04 2.40
C THR A 68 18.88 -2.42 3.03
N PHE A 69 18.93 -2.43 4.37
CA PHE A 69 20.10 -1.98 5.14
C PHE A 69 20.20 -2.77 6.44
N GLN A 70 21.38 -2.76 7.05
CA GLN A 70 21.58 -3.28 8.40
C GLN A 70 21.48 -2.14 9.41
N ASP A 71 20.79 -2.40 10.52
CA ASP A 71 20.81 -1.47 11.64
C ASP A 71 22.10 -1.61 12.48
N ARG A 72 22.22 -0.83 13.56
CA ARG A 72 23.40 -0.87 14.44
C ARG A 72 23.63 -2.21 15.15
N LYS A 73 22.64 -3.11 15.15
CA LYS A 73 22.71 -4.44 15.74
C LYS A 73 22.75 -5.53 14.66
N GLU A 74 23.13 -5.18 13.44
CA GLU A 74 23.25 -6.08 12.29
C GLU A 74 21.94 -6.78 11.90
N ARG A 75 20.79 -6.21 12.28
CA ARG A 75 19.48 -6.74 11.88
C ARG A 75 19.15 -6.29 10.46
N GLU A 76 18.65 -7.22 9.64
CA GLU A 76 18.24 -6.90 8.28
C GLU A 76 16.92 -6.11 8.25
N MET A 77 17.02 -4.84 7.89
CA MET A 77 15.90 -3.92 7.73
C MET A 77 15.66 -3.63 6.26
N ALA A 78 14.44 -3.20 5.94
CA ALA A 78 14.07 -2.73 4.61
C ALA A 78 13.20 -1.47 4.71
N LEU A 79 13.46 -0.48 3.86
CA LEU A 79 12.44 0.54 3.57
C LEU A 79 11.25 -0.17 2.92
N ARG A 80 10.04 0.17 3.35
CA ARG A 80 8.84 -0.48 2.84
C ARG A 80 8.70 -0.27 1.32
N PRO A 81 8.63 -1.34 0.49
CA PRO A 81 8.33 -1.20 -0.93
C PRO A 81 6.83 -0.95 -1.16
N GLU A 82 5.99 -1.40 -0.22
CA GLU A 82 4.53 -1.29 -0.25
C GLU A 82 3.95 -1.26 1.19
N GLY A 83 2.64 -1.03 1.34
CA GLY A 83 2.00 -0.79 2.65
C GLY A 83 1.27 -1.99 3.26
N THR A 84 0.77 -2.91 2.45
CA THR A 84 -0.14 -4.02 2.83
C THR A 84 0.47 -4.93 3.90
N ALA A 85 1.68 -5.46 3.68
CA ALA A 85 2.33 -6.33 4.65
C ALA A 85 2.57 -5.61 5.99
N SER A 86 2.91 -4.31 5.93
CA SER A 86 3.10 -3.48 7.12
C SER A 86 1.80 -3.26 7.90
N VAL A 87 0.66 -3.13 7.21
CA VAL A 87 -0.67 -3.01 7.82
C VAL A 87 -1.10 -4.32 8.46
N VAL A 88 -0.94 -5.46 7.78
CA VAL A 88 -1.24 -6.78 8.35
C VAL A 88 -0.43 -7.02 9.62
N ARG A 89 0.88 -6.73 9.58
CA ARG A 89 1.77 -6.81 10.76
C ARG A 89 1.29 -5.92 11.89
N LEU A 90 0.93 -4.66 11.61
CA LEU A 90 0.39 -3.72 12.60
C LEU A 90 -0.87 -4.27 13.26
N VAL A 91 -1.80 -4.77 12.46
CA VAL A 91 -3.09 -5.29 12.92
C VAL A 91 -2.92 -6.53 13.78
N CYS A 92 -2.07 -7.47 13.36
CA CYS A 92 -1.75 -8.68 14.12
C CYS A 92 -1.04 -8.36 15.44
N GLN A 93 -0.02 -7.49 15.39
CA GLN A 93 0.79 -7.12 16.55
C GLN A 93 -0.03 -6.39 17.63
N ASN A 94 -0.95 -5.51 17.22
CA ASN A 94 -1.79 -4.74 18.13
C ASN A 94 -3.15 -5.40 18.40
N LYS A 95 -3.38 -6.63 17.90
CA LYS A 95 -4.63 -7.40 18.09
C LYS A 95 -5.90 -6.65 17.66
N LEU A 96 -5.80 -5.76 16.66
CA LEU A 96 -6.91 -4.88 16.25
C LEU A 96 -8.10 -5.64 15.64
N VAL A 97 -7.89 -6.88 15.17
CA VAL A 97 -8.97 -7.77 14.71
C VAL A 97 -9.96 -8.09 15.85
N ARG A 98 -9.48 -8.14 17.10
CA ARG A 98 -10.34 -8.44 18.26
C ARG A 98 -11.13 -7.22 18.75
N GLU A 99 -10.69 -6.01 18.39
CA GLU A 99 -11.25 -4.73 18.84
C GLU A 99 -12.26 -4.12 17.85
N GLY A 100 -12.66 -4.84 16.79
CA GLY A 100 -13.75 -4.43 15.89
C GLY A 100 -13.38 -3.36 14.84
N VAL A 101 -12.11 -3.26 14.43
CA VAL A 101 -11.71 -2.36 13.32
C VAL A 101 -12.12 -2.98 11.98
N GLU A 102 -13.31 -2.61 11.50
CA GLU A 102 -13.92 -3.13 10.26
C GLU A 102 -13.19 -2.60 9.02
N LEU A 103 -12.33 -3.45 8.44
CA LEU A 103 -11.95 -3.61 7.03
C LEU A 103 -10.74 -4.52 6.85
N VAL A 104 -10.29 -5.17 7.91
CA VAL A 104 -9.57 -6.44 7.84
C VAL A 104 -10.61 -7.50 8.13
N ASN A 105 -10.89 -8.38 7.15
CA ASN A 105 -11.94 -9.43 7.20
C ASN A 105 -13.36 -9.05 6.71
N ALA A 106 -13.52 -7.96 5.94
CA ALA A 106 -14.76 -7.72 5.20
C ALA A 106 -14.81 -8.64 3.97
N GLY A 107 -15.24 -9.88 4.17
CA GLY A 107 -15.38 -10.85 3.09
C GLY A 107 -16.52 -10.49 2.12
N GLY A 108 -16.37 -10.91 0.87
CA GLY A 108 -17.43 -10.86 -0.13
C GLY A 108 -17.42 -9.62 -1.02
N VAL A 109 -18.09 -9.74 -2.16
CA VAL A 109 -18.09 -8.79 -3.29
C VAL A 109 -18.47 -7.36 -2.90
N ILE A 110 -19.23 -7.19 -1.81
CA ILE A 110 -19.66 -5.87 -1.33
C ILE A 110 -18.47 -5.02 -0.91
N ALA A 111 -17.49 -5.59 -0.21
CA ALA A 111 -16.30 -4.86 0.23
C ALA A 111 -15.46 -4.40 -0.96
N ASP A 112 -15.28 -5.27 -1.96
CA ASP A 112 -14.61 -4.92 -3.22
C ASP A 112 -15.34 -3.78 -3.95
N CYS A 113 -16.67 -3.86 -4.06
CA CYS A 113 -17.48 -2.80 -4.67
C CYS A 113 -17.39 -1.47 -3.90
N GLN A 114 -17.34 -1.51 -2.56
CA GLN A 114 -17.16 -0.31 -1.74
C GLN A 114 -15.80 0.34 -1.98
N ILE A 115 -14.73 -0.46 -2.10
CA ILE A 115 -13.40 0.06 -2.45
C ILE A 115 -13.41 0.69 -3.84
N LEU A 116 -14.05 0.05 -4.84
CA LEU A 116 -14.18 0.62 -6.18
C LEU A 116 -14.94 1.95 -6.18
N LYS A 117 -16.03 2.03 -5.41
CA LYS A 117 -16.80 3.27 -5.23
C LYS A 117 -15.97 4.36 -4.56
N LEU A 118 -15.22 4.01 -3.51
CA LEU A 118 -14.34 4.93 -2.79
C LEU A 118 -13.26 5.50 -3.72
N VAL A 119 -12.63 4.65 -4.55
CA VAL A 119 -11.66 5.10 -5.56
C VAL A 119 -12.32 6.05 -6.56
N SER A 120 -13.52 5.72 -7.06
CA SER A 120 -14.27 6.60 -7.95
C SER A 120 -14.57 7.96 -7.32
N ASP A 121 -14.93 8.00 -6.04
CA ASP A 121 -15.22 9.24 -5.31
C ASP A 121 -13.96 10.08 -5.10
N ILE A 122 -12.84 9.44 -4.78
CA ILE A 122 -11.53 10.10 -4.68
C ILE A 122 -11.15 10.73 -6.01
N LEU A 123 -11.22 9.96 -7.11
CA LEU A 123 -10.90 10.48 -8.44
C LEU A 123 -11.82 11.64 -8.83
N GLY A 124 -13.12 11.52 -8.58
CA GLY A 124 -14.10 12.58 -8.80
C GLY A 124 -13.83 13.85 -7.98
N GLY A 125 -13.48 13.69 -6.69
CA GLY A 125 -13.09 14.81 -5.81
C GLY A 125 -11.81 15.51 -6.26
N LEU A 126 -10.90 14.78 -6.90
CA LEU A 126 -9.69 15.32 -7.54
C LEU A 126 -9.97 15.91 -8.94
N GLY A 127 -11.20 15.84 -9.44
CA GLY A 127 -11.58 16.33 -10.77
C GLY A 127 -11.23 15.40 -11.92
N ILE A 128 -10.79 14.17 -11.65
CA ILE A 128 -10.43 13.15 -12.65
C ILE A 128 -11.71 12.41 -13.05
N LYS A 129 -12.18 12.67 -14.28
CA LYS A 129 -13.44 12.09 -14.80
C LYS A 129 -13.24 11.01 -15.85
N ASN A 130 -12.09 11.00 -16.50
CA ASN A 130 -11.80 10.09 -17.62
C ASN A 130 -10.90 8.96 -17.15
N PHE A 131 -11.50 7.91 -16.61
CA PHE A 131 -10.81 6.69 -16.19
C PHE A 131 -11.66 5.45 -16.50
N THR A 132 -10.99 4.29 -16.59
CA THR A 132 -11.64 3.00 -16.82
C THR A 132 -11.17 2.03 -15.75
N PHE A 133 -12.12 1.38 -15.06
CA PHE A 133 -11.79 0.25 -14.21
C PHE A 133 -11.49 -0.98 -15.07
N LYS A 134 -10.32 -1.59 -14.87
CA LYS A 134 -9.97 -2.90 -15.44
C LYS A 134 -10.05 -3.92 -14.32
N LEU A 135 -11.08 -4.77 -14.37
CA LEU A 135 -11.33 -5.78 -13.35
C LEU A 135 -10.96 -7.16 -13.89
N ASN A 136 -10.40 -8.00 -13.01
CA ASN A 136 -10.10 -9.39 -13.29
C ASN A 136 -10.26 -10.20 -12.00
N TYR A 137 -10.49 -11.51 -12.13
CA TYR A 137 -10.53 -12.44 -11.01
C TYR A 137 -9.50 -13.54 -11.23
N LEU A 138 -8.54 -13.66 -10.32
CA LEU A 138 -7.42 -14.61 -10.45
C LEU A 138 -7.76 -16.02 -9.95
N GLY A 139 -8.97 -16.27 -9.46
CA GLY A 139 -9.32 -17.55 -8.83
C GLY A 139 -8.75 -17.71 -7.42
N ASP A 140 -9.12 -18.82 -6.80
CA ASP A 140 -8.53 -19.31 -5.55
C ASP A 140 -7.24 -20.09 -5.80
N SER A 141 -6.63 -20.60 -4.72
CA SER A 141 -5.37 -21.36 -4.81
C SER A 141 -5.50 -22.61 -5.67
N GLU A 142 -6.63 -23.33 -5.57
CA GLU A 142 -6.87 -24.57 -6.33
C GLU A 142 -6.99 -24.28 -7.83
N THR A 143 -7.77 -23.26 -8.19
CA THR A 143 -7.99 -22.85 -9.58
C THR A 143 -6.70 -22.34 -10.20
N LYS A 144 -5.89 -21.59 -9.44
CA LYS A 144 -4.57 -21.12 -9.88
C LYS A 144 -3.60 -22.27 -10.14
N GLU A 145 -3.60 -23.29 -9.29
CA GLU A 145 -2.74 -24.46 -9.46
C GLU A 145 -3.13 -25.26 -10.70
N LYS A 146 -4.43 -25.53 -10.89
CA LYS A 146 -4.94 -26.15 -12.13
C LYS A 146 -4.55 -25.37 -13.37
N TYR A 147 -4.73 -24.05 -13.35
CA TYR A 147 -4.37 -23.18 -14.47
C TYR A 147 -2.87 -23.23 -14.78
N LYS A 148 -1.99 -23.28 -13.77
CA LYS A 148 -0.55 -23.43 -14.00
C LYS A 148 -0.21 -24.76 -14.68
N ASN A 149 -0.83 -25.86 -14.23
CA ASN A 149 -0.57 -27.19 -14.77
C ASN A 149 -1.05 -27.34 -16.22
N GLU A 150 -2.05 -26.58 -16.67
CA GLU A 150 -2.49 -26.56 -18.08
C GLU A 150 -1.61 -25.71 -19.00
N LEU A 151 -0.76 -24.84 -18.44
CA LEU A 151 0.18 -23.99 -19.19
C LEU A 151 1.56 -24.63 -19.39
N GLU A 152 1.85 -25.73 -18.68
CA GLU A 152 3.07 -26.55 -18.83
C GLU A 152 2.87 -27.65 -19.89
#